data_AF-A0A432ITG0-F1
#
_entry.id   AF-A0A432ITG0-F1
#
_cell.length_a   1.000
_cell.length_b   1.000
_cell.length_c   1.000
_cell.angle_alpha   90.00
_cell.angle_beta   90.00
_cell.angle_gamma   90.00
#
_symmetry.space_group_name_H-M   'P 1'
#
loop_
_entity.id
_entity.type
_entity.pdbx_description
1 polymer ?
#
loop_
_entity_poly.entity_id
_entity_poly.type
_entity_poly.pdbx_seq_one_letter_code
_entity_poly.pdbx_strand_id
1 'polypeptide(L)'
;MKDKLYNCIEDKDTNYIPIWFMRQAGRYLPEFREIRKKNPNFINLCLNTKLIKDITLQPLNRFNLDAAIIFSDILMVPYGLGQNVEFKKGFGPILKNINFDNIININPENFVQKLLPIYKGIEKVK
;
A
#
# COMPACT_ATOMS: atom_id res chain seq x y z
N MET A 1 -19.52 11.66 -12.65
CA MET A 1 -18.11 12.09 -12.77
C MET A 1 -17.20 11.39 -11.78
N LYS A 2 -17.73 10.82 -10.69
CA LYS A 2 -17.12 9.67 -10.02
C LYS A 2 -17.19 8.45 -10.97
N ASP A 3 -16.24 7.53 -10.83
CA ASP A 3 -16.26 6.18 -11.42
C ASP A 3 -15.77 6.02 -12.87
N LYS A 4 -15.06 7.00 -13.44
CA LYS A 4 -14.50 6.89 -14.82
C LYS A 4 -13.70 5.61 -15.07
N LEU A 5 -12.84 5.21 -14.13
CA LEU A 5 -12.09 3.96 -14.25
C LEU A 5 -13.00 2.72 -14.20
N TYR A 6 -13.95 2.72 -13.26
CA TYR A 6 -14.91 1.63 -13.12
C TYR A 6 -15.79 1.50 -14.38
N ASN A 7 -16.36 2.60 -14.88
CA ASN A 7 -17.19 2.61 -16.09
C ASN A 7 -16.40 2.11 -17.31
N CYS A 8 -15.11 2.46 -17.42
CA CYS A 8 -14.28 1.96 -18.50
C CYS A 8 -14.02 0.43 -18.38
N ILE A 9 -13.77 -0.07 -17.17
CA ILE A 9 -13.44 -1.49 -16.94
C ILE A 9 -14.69 -2.38 -17.00
N GLU A 10 -15.76 -2.01 -16.29
CA GLU A 10 -16.98 -2.81 -16.15
C GLU A 10 -17.97 -2.51 -17.27
N ASP A 11 -18.35 -1.25 -17.45
CA ASP A 11 -19.38 -0.84 -18.42
C ASP A 11 -18.84 -0.70 -19.86
N LYS A 12 -17.52 -0.86 -20.05
CA LYS A 12 -16.82 -0.70 -21.34
C LYS A 12 -17.04 0.67 -21.98
N ASP A 13 -17.31 1.71 -21.19
CA ASP A 13 -17.42 3.08 -21.68
C ASP A 13 -16.05 3.58 -22.15
N THR A 14 -15.97 3.99 -23.42
CA THR A 14 -14.73 4.44 -24.08
C THR A 14 -14.76 5.93 -24.45
N ASN A 15 -15.78 6.68 -24.01
CA ASN A 15 -15.86 8.13 -24.27
C ASN A 15 -14.78 8.94 -23.54
N TYR A 16 -14.17 8.34 -22.51
CA TYR A 16 -13.08 8.91 -21.75
C TYR A 16 -12.04 7.83 -21.44
N ILE A 17 -10.76 8.15 -21.55
CA ILE A 17 -9.67 7.22 -21.25
C ILE A 17 -9.14 7.53 -19.84
N PRO A 18 -9.49 6.73 -18.82
CA PRO A 18 -9.03 6.96 -17.45
C PRO A 18 -7.54 6.65 -17.29
N ILE A 19 -6.84 7.47 -16.50
CA ILE A 19 -5.40 7.32 -16.26
C ILE A 19 -5.06 7.29 -14.77
N TRP A 20 -4.15 6.38 -14.44
CA TRP A 20 -3.46 6.28 -13.15
C TRP A 20 -2.09 5.64 -13.40
N PHE A 21 -1.19 5.71 -12.42
CA PHE A 21 0.14 5.13 -12.57
C PHE A 21 0.45 4.14 -11.45
N MET A 22 1.02 3.00 -11.82
CA MET A 22 1.69 2.15 -10.84
C MET A 22 2.77 2.95 -10.11
N ARG A 23 2.80 2.83 -8.78
CA ARG A 23 3.71 3.59 -7.90
C ARG A 23 3.55 5.13 -7.98
N GLN A 24 2.35 5.63 -8.31
CA GLN A 24 2.04 7.07 -8.26
C GLN A 24 2.35 7.70 -6.89
N ALA A 25 2.15 6.99 -5.80
CA ALA A 25 2.62 7.42 -4.48
C ALA A 25 4.03 6.85 -4.23
N GLY A 26 5.07 7.67 -4.43
CA GLY A 26 6.44 7.16 -4.35
C GLY A 26 7.55 8.21 -4.32
N ARG A 27 8.80 7.72 -4.35
CA ARG A 27 10.04 8.50 -4.12
C ARG A 27 10.28 9.67 -5.07
N TYR A 28 9.60 9.72 -6.20
CA TYR A 28 9.69 10.85 -7.12
C TYR A 28 9.01 12.11 -6.55
N LEU A 29 8.06 11.93 -5.62
CA LEU A 29 7.40 13.03 -4.91
C LEU A 29 8.28 13.53 -3.74
N PRO A 30 8.59 14.83 -3.67
CA PRO A 30 9.30 15.43 -2.53
C PRO A 30 8.61 15.16 -1.18
N GLU A 31 7.29 15.32 -1.10
CA GLU A 31 6.50 15.10 0.12
C GLU A 31 6.51 13.63 0.60
N PHE A 32 6.57 12.67 -0.33
CA PHE A 32 6.79 11.27 0.01
C PHE A 32 8.16 11.07 0.65
N ARG A 33 9.21 11.68 0.07
CA ARG A 33 10.58 11.59 0.58
C ARG A 33 10.68 12.18 1.99
N GLU A 34 9.99 13.28 2.28
CA GLU A 34 9.95 13.87 3.63
C GLU A 34 9.28 12.95 4.65
N ILE A 35 8.15 12.33 4.32
CA ILE A 35 7.52 11.32 5.18
C ILE A 35 8.47 10.13 5.39
N ARG A 36 9.08 9.64 4.30
CA ARG A 36 10.00 8.49 4.35
C ARG A 36 11.25 8.77 5.18
N LYS A 37 11.77 10.00 5.15
CA LYS A 37 12.91 10.45 5.96
C LYS A 37 12.58 10.39 7.46
N LYS A 38 11.36 10.79 7.84
CA LYS A 38 10.87 10.76 9.23
C LYS A 38 10.48 9.36 9.71
N ASN A 39 10.20 8.43 8.79
CA ASN A 39 9.73 7.07 9.08
C ASN A 39 10.67 6.04 8.44
N PRO A 40 11.86 5.76 9.02
CA PRO A 40 12.87 4.89 8.41
C PRO A 40 12.49 3.40 8.39
N ASN A 41 11.67 2.93 9.32
CA ASN A 41 11.10 1.58 9.28
C ASN A 41 9.93 1.52 8.30
N PHE A 42 10.09 0.77 7.21
CA PHE A 42 9.09 0.69 6.15
C PHE A 42 7.84 -0.12 6.54
N ILE A 43 8.01 -1.20 7.32
CA ILE A 43 6.88 -1.98 7.83
C ILE A 43 6.00 -1.08 8.72
N ASN A 44 6.60 -0.34 9.65
CA ASN A 44 5.85 0.60 10.50
C ASN A 44 5.15 1.69 9.69
N LEU A 45 5.76 2.12 8.57
CA LEU A 45 5.15 3.07 7.65
C LEU A 45 3.90 2.47 6.97
N CYS A 46 3.97 1.23 6.50
CA CYS A 46 2.84 0.48 5.94
C CYS A 46 1.78 0.10 6.97
N LEU A 47 2.10 0.12 8.26
CA LEU A 47 1.15 -0.13 9.37
C LEU A 47 0.64 1.17 10.02
N ASN A 48 0.99 2.34 9.51
CA ASN A 48 0.50 3.60 10.03
C ASN A 48 -0.72 4.07 9.24
N THR A 49 -1.92 3.79 9.76
CA THR A 49 -3.20 4.13 9.13
C THR A 49 -3.30 5.59 8.64
N LYS A 50 -2.75 6.56 9.39
CA LYS A 50 -2.78 7.98 8.99
C LYS A 50 -1.87 8.20 7.78
N LEU A 51 -0.64 7.71 7.84
CA LEU A 51 0.33 7.89 6.76
C LEU A 51 -0.06 7.13 5.50
N ILE A 52 -0.72 5.97 5.60
CA ILE A 52 -1.28 5.25 4.45
C ILE A 52 -2.22 6.16 3.66
N LYS A 53 -3.19 6.80 4.34
CA LYS A 53 -4.09 7.77 3.71
C LYS A 53 -3.31 8.92 3.09
N ASP A 54 -2.50 9.59 3.90
CA ASP A 54 -1.79 10.81 3.48
C ASP A 54 -0.94 10.53 2.25
N ILE A 55 -0.15 9.45 2.24
CA ILE A 55 0.70 9.05 1.11
C ILE A 55 -0.14 8.69 -0.13
N THR A 56 -1.21 7.92 0.04
CA THR A 56 -2.08 7.48 -1.07
C THR A 56 -2.67 8.67 -1.83
N LEU A 57 -3.00 9.76 -1.13
CA LEU A 57 -3.63 10.94 -1.72
C LEU A 57 -2.64 11.97 -2.29
N GLN A 58 -1.34 11.90 -1.97
CA GLN A 58 -0.34 12.84 -2.50
C GLN A 58 -0.39 13.02 -4.03
N PRO A 59 -0.49 11.96 -4.85
CA PRO A 59 -0.47 12.10 -6.30
C PRO A 59 -1.74 12.74 -6.84
N LEU A 60 -2.89 12.47 -6.20
CA LEU A 60 -4.18 13.03 -6.58
C LEU A 60 -4.26 14.54 -6.30
N ASN A 61 -3.51 15.02 -5.29
CA ASN A 61 -3.39 16.45 -5.02
C ASN A 61 -2.50 17.19 -6.03
N ARG A 62 -1.68 16.47 -6.81
CA ARG A 62 -0.77 17.04 -7.83
C ARG A 62 -1.27 16.89 -9.25
N PHE A 63 -1.95 15.79 -9.53
CA PHE A 63 -2.28 15.35 -10.87
C PHE A 63 -3.76 14.98 -10.93
N ASN A 64 -4.39 15.26 -12.06
CA ASN A 64 -5.79 14.89 -12.30
C ASN A 64 -5.89 13.41 -12.70
N LEU A 65 -5.61 12.51 -11.75
CA LEU A 65 -5.69 11.05 -11.92
C LEU A 65 -7.11 10.56 -11.63
N ASP A 66 -7.53 9.52 -12.34
CA ASP A 66 -8.89 8.97 -12.21
C ASP A 66 -9.02 7.87 -11.15
N ALA A 67 -7.90 7.47 -10.53
CA ALA A 67 -7.88 6.49 -9.46
C ALA A 67 -6.72 6.69 -8.45
N ALA A 68 -6.96 6.22 -7.23
CA ALA A 68 -5.95 6.02 -6.21
C ALA A 68 -5.63 4.53 -6.08
N ILE A 69 -4.35 4.20 -5.92
CA ILE A 69 -3.90 2.88 -5.48
C ILE A 69 -3.37 3.00 -4.06
N ILE A 70 -3.86 2.13 -3.17
CA ILE A 70 -3.50 2.19 -1.74
C ILE A 70 -1.99 2.04 -1.54
N PHE A 71 -1.42 2.89 -0.68
CA PHE A 71 -0.04 2.73 -0.26
C PHE A 71 0.09 1.54 0.69
N SER A 72 0.74 0.49 0.22
CA SER A 72 1.13 -0.70 0.99
C SER A 72 2.28 -1.40 0.23
N ASP A 73 2.65 -2.60 0.67
CA ASP A 73 3.61 -3.47 -0.01
C ASP A 73 3.09 -4.90 -0.07
N ILE A 74 3.37 -5.60 -1.17
CA ILE A 74 2.98 -7.01 -1.35
C ILE A 74 3.59 -7.91 -0.27
N LEU A 75 4.75 -7.53 0.28
CA LEU A 75 5.44 -8.25 1.35
C LEU A 75 4.75 -8.11 2.71
N MET A 76 3.67 -7.33 2.81
CA MET A 76 2.81 -7.33 3.99
C MET A 76 2.09 -8.67 4.18
N VAL A 77 1.89 -9.46 3.10
CA VAL A 77 1.33 -10.82 3.20
C VAL A 77 2.28 -11.77 3.97
N PRO A 78 3.54 -12.00 3.55
CA PRO A 78 4.47 -12.83 4.33
C PRO A 78 4.73 -12.27 5.73
N TYR A 79 4.80 -10.94 5.89
CA TYR A 79 4.86 -10.33 7.22
C TYR A 79 3.65 -10.69 8.09
N GLY A 80 2.43 -10.61 7.54
CA GLY A 80 1.19 -11.03 8.17
C GLY A 80 1.22 -12.49 8.58
N LEU A 81 1.76 -13.35 7.71
CA LEU A 81 1.96 -14.79 7.94
C LEU A 81 3.10 -15.12 8.94
N GLY A 82 3.73 -14.11 9.54
CA GLY A 82 4.76 -14.30 10.56
C GLY A 82 6.18 -14.50 10.02
N GLN A 83 6.40 -14.39 8.71
CA GLN A 83 7.75 -14.34 8.17
C GLN A 83 8.44 -13.03 8.58
N ASN A 84 9.73 -13.11 8.91
CA ASN A 84 10.51 -11.92 9.23
C ASN A 84 10.89 -11.19 7.93
N VAL A 85 10.38 -9.97 7.79
CA VAL A 85 10.57 -9.09 6.64
C VAL A 85 11.27 -7.81 7.10
N GLU A 86 12.46 -7.55 6.57
CA GLU A 86 13.27 -6.37 6.91
C GLU A 86 13.53 -5.55 5.63
N PHE A 87 13.44 -4.22 5.70
CA PHE A 87 13.75 -3.35 4.58
C PHE A 87 15.08 -2.62 4.82
N LYS A 88 16.15 -3.06 4.14
CA LYS A 88 17.48 -2.46 4.27
C LYS A 88 17.67 -1.34 3.24
N LYS A 89 18.07 -0.16 3.73
CA LYS A 89 18.32 1.02 2.89
C LYS A 89 19.37 0.68 1.82
N GLY A 90 19.04 0.96 0.55
CA GLY A 90 19.93 0.72 -0.59
C GLY A 90 19.98 -0.72 -1.11
N PHE A 91 19.40 -1.68 -0.39
CA PHE A 91 19.39 -3.10 -0.79
C PHE A 91 17.98 -3.60 -1.14
N GLY A 92 16.95 -3.06 -0.48
CA GLY A 92 15.57 -3.50 -0.65
C GLY A 92 15.12 -4.42 0.49
N PRO A 93 14.02 -5.18 0.27
CA PRO A 93 13.52 -6.12 1.27
C PRO A 93 14.40 -7.36 1.39
N ILE A 94 14.54 -7.86 2.62
CA ILE A 94 15.20 -9.10 2.99
C ILE A 94 14.17 -9.94 3.72
N LEU A 95 13.91 -11.14 3.22
CA LEU A 95 13.02 -12.12 3.84
C LEU A 95 13.88 -13.21 4.47
N LYS A 96 13.67 -13.49 5.76
CA LYS A 96 14.31 -14.66 6.40
C LYS A 96 13.64 -15.95 5.92
N ASN A 97 14.26 -17.08 6.25
CA ASN A 97 13.75 -18.40 5.90
C ASN A 97 12.28 -18.56 6.30
N ILE A 98 11.53 -19.24 5.44
CA ILE A 98 10.13 -19.58 5.67
C ILE A 98 10.08 -20.66 6.76
N ASN A 99 9.21 -20.47 7.74
CA ASN A 99 8.84 -21.50 8.70
C ASN A 99 7.45 -22.02 8.31
N PHE A 100 7.40 -23.17 7.64
CA PHE A 100 6.15 -23.75 7.15
C PHE A 100 5.19 -24.10 8.28
N ASP A 101 5.69 -24.64 9.40
CA ASP A 101 4.85 -24.98 10.55
C ASP A 101 4.15 -23.74 11.12
N ASN A 102 4.86 -22.61 11.21
CA ASN A 102 4.27 -21.36 11.67
C ASN A 102 3.20 -20.83 10.70
N ILE A 103 3.44 -20.93 9.39
CA ILE A 103 2.50 -20.43 8.37
C ILE A 103 1.24 -21.30 8.33
N ILE A 104 1.38 -22.62 8.36
CA ILE A 104 0.25 -23.57 8.27
C ILE A 104 -0.64 -23.46 9.52
N ASN A 105 -0.03 -23.24 10.68
CA ASN A 105 -0.74 -23.17 11.95
C ASN A 105 -1.14 -21.74 12.36
N ILE A 106 -1.01 -20.75 11.47
CA ILE A 106 -1.37 -19.38 11.82
C ILE A 106 -2.87 -19.25 12.04
N ASN A 107 -3.28 -18.63 13.14
CA ASN A 107 -4.66 -18.25 13.34
C ASN A 107 -5.02 -17.10 12.35
N PRO A 108 -6.06 -17.25 11.50
CA PRO A 108 -6.51 -16.20 10.58
C PRO A 108 -6.80 -14.86 11.27
N GLU A 109 -7.30 -14.86 12.50
CA GLU A 109 -7.55 -13.64 13.26
C GLU A 109 -6.25 -12.89 13.56
N ASN A 110 -5.17 -13.61 13.90
CA ASN A 110 -3.86 -12.99 14.14
C ASN A 110 -3.31 -12.34 12.87
N PHE A 111 -3.50 -12.99 11.71
CA PHE A 111 -3.12 -12.43 10.41
C PHE A 111 -3.87 -11.12 10.15
N VAL A 112 -5.19 -11.12 10.30
CA VAL A 112 -6.03 -9.94 10.08
C VAL A 112 -5.69 -8.83 11.07
N GLN A 113 -5.53 -9.15 12.35
CA GLN A 113 -5.17 -8.17 13.38
C GLN A 113 -3.82 -7.51 13.09
N LYS A 114 -2.82 -8.28 12.63
CA LYS A 114 -1.49 -7.76 12.28
C LYS A 114 -1.52 -6.79 11.10
N LEU A 115 -2.46 -6.97 10.17
CA LEU A 115 -2.66 -6.11 9.01
C LEU A 115 -3.83 -5.12 9.15
N LEU A 116 -4.53 -5.12 10.29
CA LEU A 116 -5.68 -4.26 10.60
C LEU A 116 -5.43 -2.78 10.28
N PRO A 117 -4.23 -2.21 10.54
CA PRO A 117 -3.97 -0.82 10.19
C PRO A 117 -4.05 -0.50 8.69
N ILE A 118 -3.78 -1.49 7.81
CA ILE A 118 -3.90 -1.37 6.35
C ILE A 118 -5.38 -1.34 5.97
N TYR A 119 -6.19 -2.26 6.51
CA TYR A 119 -7.64 -2.28 6.28
C TYR A 119 -8.29 -0.96 6.71
N LYS A 120 -7.95 -0.48 7.91
CA LYS A 120 -8.37 0.85 8.40
C LYS A 120 -7.84 2.00 7.52
N GLY A 121 -6.68 1.82 6.89
CA GLY A 121 -6.11 2.78 5.95
C GLY A 121 -6.96 2.91 4.69
N ILE A 122 -7.40 1.78 4.13
CA ILE A 122 -8.30 1.72 2.96
C ILE A 122 -9.63 2.44 3.27
N GLU A 123 -10.22 2.19 4.44
CA GLU A 123 -11.46 2.86 4.87
C GLU A 123 -11.35 4.38 4.92
N LYS A 124 -10.18 4.93 5.26
CA LYS A 124 -9.96 6.38 5.38
C LYS A 124 -9.67 7.10 4.06
N VAL A 125 -9.41 6.34 2.99
CA VAL A 125 -9.17 6.85 1.62
C VAL A 125 -10.48 6.94 0.83
N LYS A 126 -11.52 6.21 1.26
CA LYS A 126 -12.88 6.29 0.70
C LYS A 126 -13.52 7.66 0.89
#